data_AF-A0A3M2JEF9-F1
#
_entry.id   AF-A0A3M2JEF9-F1
#
_cell.length_a   1.000
_cell.length_b   1.000
_cell.length_c   1.000
_cell.angle_alpha   90.00
_cell.angle_beta   90.00
_cell.angle_gamma   90.00
#
_symmetry.space_group_name_H-M   'P 1'
#
loop_
_entity.id
_entity.type
_entity.pdbx_description
1 polymer ?
#
loop_
_entity_poly.entity_id
_entity_poly.type
_entity_poly.pdbx_seq_one_letter_code
_entity_poly.pdbx_strand_id
1 'polypeptide(L)'
;MTTPAPPTPVGDPAPPASDRWQVAARDAWSVVWRCVAILLGIAVVGVVAAVATSQSGAGGAVYLLGLMWVAHALITLVVGYPVGVVTTRLLPAAPGAPAAVGAFALAGAVAGWAVVATLAQTAAADFSFAVWSALGGVTAGSARAWAQRSVVRRRERRGA
;
A
#
# COMPACT_ATOMS: atom_id res chain seq x y z
N MET A 1 -20.52 12.32 -54.69
CA MET A 1 -20.08 11.04 -54.09
C MET A 1 -20.04 11.24 -52.59
N THR A 2 -21.03 10.70 -51.88
CA THR A 2 -21.14 10.78 -50.42
C THR A 2 -20.41 9.59 -49.81
N THR A 3 -19.35 9.87 -49.05
CA THR A 3 -18.58 8.86 -48.31
C THR A 3 -19.50 8.18 -47.28
N PRO A 4 -19.62 6.83 -47.28
CA PRO A 4 -20.44 6.13 -46.31
C PRO A 4 -19.89 6.34 -44.90
N ALA A 5 -20.80 6.52 -43.94
CA ALA A 5 -20.46 6.69 -42.54
C ALA A 5 -19.73 5.44 -42.00
N PRO A 6 -18.70 5.61 -41.15
CA PRO A 6 -18.00 4.48 -40.55
C PRO A 6 -18.96 3.64 -39.70
N PRO A 7 -18.83 2.30 -39.71
CA PRO A 7 -19.67 1.43 -38.90
C PRO A 7 -19.48 1.78 -37.42
N THR A 8 -20.58 1.87 -36.69
CA THR A 8 -20.59 2.03 -35.24
C THR A 8 -19.79 0.89 -34.61
N PRO A 9 -18.80 1.16 -33.75
CA PRO A 9 -18.07 0.10 -33.07
C PRO A 9 -19.06 -0.69 -32.23
N VAL A 10 -19.25 -1.96 -32.60
CA VAL A 10 -20.00 -2.93 -31.81
C VAL A 10 -19.25 -3.06 -30.49
N GLY A 11 -19.83 -2.52 -29.42
CA GLY A 11 -19.21 -2.55 -28.09
C GLY A 11 -18.86 -3.98 -27.70
N ASP A 12 -17.63 -4.19 -27.23
CA ASP A 12 -17.16 -5.51 -26.83
C ASP A 12 -18.17 -6.16 -25.88
N PRO A 13 -18.55 -7.43 -26.10
CA PRO A 13 -19.49 -8.12 -25.25
C PRO A 13 -18.97 -8.13 -23.82
N ALA A 14 -19.84 -7.79 -22.86
CA ALA A 14 -19.50 -7.82 -21.45
C ALA A 14 -18.94 -9.20 -21.09
N PRO A 15 -17.82 -9.28 -20.34
CA PRO A 15 -17.20 -10.55 -20.02
C PRO A 15 -18.18 -11.46 -19.26
N PRO A 16 -18.11 -12.78 -19.51
CA PRO A 16 -19.00 -13.75 -18.89
C PRO A 16 -18.93 -13.65 -17.36
N ALA A 17 -20.04 -13.92 -16.68
CA ALA A 17 -20.16 -13.76 -15.23
C ALA A 17 -19.09 -14.55 -14.44
N SER A 18 -18.61 -15.66 -14.99
CA SER A 18 -17.51 -16.47 -14.45
C SER A 18 -16.20 -15.68 -14.34
N ASP A 19 -15.88 -14.84 -15.31
CA ASP A 19 -14.63 -14.08 -15.34
C ASP A 19 -14.63 -12.98 -14.29
N ARG A 20 -15.79 -12.34 -14.08
CA ARG A 20 -15.96 -11.34 -13.02
C ARG A 20 -15.74 -11.93 -11.63
N TRP A 21 -16.25 -13.14 -11.40
CA TRP A 21 -16.09 -13.85 -10.13
C TRP A 21 -14.64 -14.26 -9.89
N GLN A 22 -13.96 -14.76 -10.92
CA GLN A 22 -12.54 -15.12 -10.83
C GLN A 22 -11.63 -13.91 -10.60
N VAL A 23 -11.94 -12.76 -11.19
CA VAL A 23 -11.21 -11.51 -10.94
C VAL A 23 -11.39 -11.05 -9.48
N ALA A 24 -12.64 -11.02 -8.99
CA ALA A 24 -12.91 -10.67 -7.59
C ALA A 24 -12.23 -11.63 -6.59
N ALA A 25 -12.24 -12.94 -6.88
CA ALA A 25 -11.57 -13.95 -6.06
C ALA A 25 -10.04 -13.78 -6.05
N ARG A 26 -9.42 -13.47 -7.20
CA ARG A 26 -7.97 -13.19 -7.28
C ARG A 26 -7.59 -11.92 -6.53
N ASP A 27 -8.42 -10.88 -6.60
CA ASP A 27 -8.19 -9.64 -5.88
C ASP A 27 -8.30 -9.87 -4.36
N ALA A 28 -9.34 -10.58 -3.90
CA ALA A 28 -9.49 -10.99 -2.51
C ALA A 28 -8.32 -11.86 -2.04
N TRP A 29 -7.87 -12.82 -2.86
CA TRP A 29 -6.74 -13.68 -2.56
C TRP A 29 -5.42 -12.90 -2.45
N SER A 30 -5.23 -11.85 -3.26
CA SER A 30 -4.06 -10.97 -3.17
C SER A 30 -4.04 -10.17 -1.87
N VAL A 31 -5.22 -9.77 -1.36
CA VAL A 31 -5.37 -9.10 -0.06
C VAL A 31 -5.07 -10.08 1.07
N VAL A 32 -5.62 -11.30 1.00
CA VAL A 32 -5.35 -12.36 1.97
C VAL A 32 -3.85 -12.66 2.05
N TRP A 33 -3.15 -12.83 0.92
CA TRP A 33 -1.70 -13.06 0.94
C TRP A 33 -0.89 -11.90 1.49
N ARG A 34 -1.32 -10.65 1.26
CA ARG A 34 -0.69 -9.47 1.87
C ARG A 34 -0.90 -9.46 3.38
N CYS A 35 -2.12 -9.75 3.85
CA CYS A 35 -2.40 -9.89 5.28
C CYS A 35 -1.62 -11.04 5.91
N VAL A 36 -1.56 -12.21 5.26
CA VAL A 36 -0.77 -13.35 5.71
C VAL A 36 0.71 -12.99 5.77
N ALA A 37 1.27 -12.33 4.76
CA ALA A 37 2.67 -11.90 4.77
C ALA A 37 2.96 -10.90 5.91
N ILE A 38 2.03 -9.97 6.17
CA ILE A 38 2.12 -9.04 7.31
C ILE A 38 2.08 -9.83 8.63
N LEU A 39 1.08 -10.69 8.83
CA LEU A 39 0.91 -11.48 10.03
C LEU A 39 2.10 -12.44 10.26
N LEU A 40 2.63 -13.05 9.21
CA LEU A 40 3.79 -13.94 9.27
C LEU A 40 5.06 -13.15 9.62
N GLY A 41 5.22 -11.94 9.07
CA GLY A 41 6.27 -11.03 9.49
C GLY A 41 6.13 -10.63 10.97
N ILE A 42 4.92 -10.35 11.45
CA ILE A 42 4.64 -10.05 12.87
C ILE A 42 5.02 -11.25 13.74
N ALA A 43 4.63 -12.46 13.33
CA ALA A 43 4.91 -13.69 14.07
C ALA A 43 6.41 -14.01 14.13
N VAL A 44 7.12 -13.91 12.99
CA VAL A 44 8.58 -14.10 12.93
C VAL A 44 9.29 -13.09 13.83
N VAL A 45 8.88 -11.83 13.77
CA VAL A 45 9.41 -10.78 14.63
C VAL A 45 9.14 -11.05 16.11
N GLY A 46 7.94 -11.51 16.47
CA GLY A 46 7.59 -11.90 17.83
C GLY A 46 8.45 -13.06 18.35
N VAL A 47 8.69 -14.08 17.52
CA VAL A 47 9.58 -15.21 17.84
C VAL A 47 11.01 -14.73 18.03
N VAL A 48 11.52 -13.90 17.11
CA VAL A 48 12.87 -13.33 17.19
C VAL A 48 13.03 -12.44 18.42
N ALA A 49 12.02 -11.64 18.77
CA ALA A 49 12.00 -10.83 19.98
C ALA A 49 11.99 -11.69 21.26
N ALA A 50 11.21 -12.76 21.31
CA ALA A 50 11.18 -13.70 22.44
C ALA A 50 12.54 -14.39 22.65
N VAL A 51 13.16 -14.85 21.56
CA VAL A 51 14.51 -15.43 21.60
C VAL A 51 15.55 -14.39 22.01
N ALA A 52 15.43 -13.16 21.51
CA ALA A 52 16.34 -12.06 21.84
C ALA A 52 16.25 -11.68 23.33
N THR A 53 15.07 -11.61 23.93
CA THR A 53 14.91 -11.32 25.37
C THR A 53 15.50 -12.41 26.28
N SER A 54 15.77 -13.61 25.75
CA SER A 54 16.41 -14.70 26.50
C SER A 54 17.95 -14.65 26.51
N GLN A 55 18.58 -13.76 25.74
CA GLN A 55 20.04 -13.62 25.69
C GLN A 55 20.50 -12.18 26.04
N SER A 56 21.17 -12.03 27.17
CA SER A 56 21.66 -10.74 27.67
C SER A 56 22.72 -10.12 26.74
N GLY A 57 22.52 -8.86 26.34
CA GLY A 57 23.50 -8.03 25.62
C GLY A 57 23.00 -7.55 24.25
N ALA A 58 22.74 -8.47 23.31
CA ALA A 58 22.22 -8.18 21.96
C ALA A 58 20.69 -8.25 21.87
N GLY A 59 20.04 -8.81 22.89
CA GLY A 59 18.60 -9.05 22.92
C GLY A 59 17.72 -7.81 22.81
N GLY A 60 18.15 -6.71 23.44
CA GLY A 60 17.37 -5.47 23.48
C GLY A 60 17.22 -4.81 22.11
N ALA A 61 18.29 -4.77 21.30
CA ALA A 61 18.25 -4.15 19.97
C ALA A 61 17.34 -4.92 19.02
N VAL A 62 17.40 -6.26 19.06
CA VAL A 62 16.55 -7.13 18.25
C VAL A 62 15.09 -7.05 18.69
N TYR A 63 14.83 -6.98 20.00
CA TYR A 63 13.50 -6.74 20.55
C TYR A 63 12.92 -5.39 20.09
N LEU A 64 13.69 -4.30 20.20
CA LEU A 64 13.26 -2.96 19.78
C LEU A 64 13.02 -2.87 18.27
N LEU A 65 13.91 -3.47 17.46
CA LEU A 65 13.71 -3.55 16.01
C LEU A 65 12.43 -4.31 15.68
N GLY A 66 12.18 -5.40 16.41
CA GLY A 66 10.96 -6.17 16.26
C GLY A 66 9.71 -5.37 16.62
N LEU A 67 9.70 -4.71 17.78
CA LEU A 67 8.59 -3.88 18.22
C LEU A 67 8.32 -2.73 17.23
N MET A 68 9.38 -2.10 16.73
CA MET A 68 9.29 -1.06 15.69
C MET A 68 8.68 -1.60 14.39
N TRP A 69 9.05 -2.81 13.99
CA TRP A 69 8.47 -3.46 12.82
C TRP A 69 6.99 -3.80 13.00
N VAL A 70 6.60 -4.34 14.16
CA VAL A 70 5.19 -4.62 14.48
C VAL A 70 4.36 -3.34 14.51
N ALA A 71 4.87 -2.28 15.16
CA ALA A 71 4.22 -0.98 15.15
C ALA A 71 4.06 -0.44 13.71
N HIS A 72 5.09 -0.55 12.88
CA HIS A 72 5.04 -0.16 11.48
C HIS A 72 4.00 -0.96 10.68
N ALA A 73 3.93 -2.28 10.88
CA ALA A 73 2.95 -3.15 10.24
C ALA A 73 1.51 -2.79 10.64
N LEU A 74 1.27 -2.55 11.93
CA LEU A 74 -0.04 -2.14 12.45
C LEU A 74 -0.46 -0.77 11.88
N ILE A 75 0.42 0.23 11.88
CA ILE A 75 0.13 1.54 11.30
C ILE A 75 -0.18 1.42 9.80
N THR A 76 0.58 0.60 9.08
CA THR A 76 0.35 0.35 7.65
C THR A 76 -1.03 -0.27 7.42
N LEU A 77 -1.47 -1.19 8.28
CA LEU A 77 -2.74 -1.88 8.15
C LEU A 77 -3.93 -1.02 8.60
N VAL A 78 -3.81 -0.32 9.73
CA VAL A 78 -4.89 0.47 10.34
C VAL A 78 -5.06 1.83 9.68
N VAL A 79 -3.96 2.46 9.25
CA VAL A 79 -3.98 3.81 8.65
C VAL A 79 -3.67 3.74 7.16
N GLY A 80 -2.58 3.07 6.80
CA GLY A 80 -2.11 3.04 5.40
C GLY A 80 -3.11 2.41 4.43
N TYR A 81 -3.71 1.27 4.80
CA TYR A 81 -4.71 0.59 3.97
C TYR A 81 -5.95 1.44 3.69
N PRO A 82 -6.70 1.93 4.71
CA PRO A 82 -7.89 2.75 4.44
C PRO A 82 -7.53 4.05 3.70
N VAL A 83 -6.42 4.71 4.03
CA VAL A 83 -5.96 5.90 3.29
C VAL A 83 -5.71 5.55 1.82
N GLY A 84 -5.07 4.41 1.53
CA GLY A 84 -4.85 3.94 0.16
C GLY A 84 -6.14 3.64 -0.60
N VAL A 85 -7.13 3.03 0.07
CA VAL A 85 -8.46 2.76 -0.50
C VAL A 85 -9.18 4.07 -0.84
N VAL A 86 -9.22 5.01 0.10
CA VAL A 86 -9.85 6.33 -0.10
C VAL A 86 -9.16 7.08 -1.23
N THR A 87 -7.83 7.14 -1.21
CA THR A 87 -7.03 7.79 -2.27
C THR A 87 -7.32 7.20 -3.65
N THR A 88 -7.46 5.87 -3.73
CA THR A 88 -7.79 5.20 -4.99
C THR A 88 -9.19 5.56 -5.48
N ARG A 89 -10.16 5.68 -4.58
CA ARG A 89 -11.54 6.05 -4.93
C ARG A 89 -11.71 7.52 -5.34
N LEU A 90 -10.84 8.39 -4.84
CA LEU A 90 -10.83 9.82 -5.17
C LEU A 90 -10.09 10.12 -6.49
N LEU A 91 -9.23 9.20 -6.93
CA LEU A 91 -8.54 9.35 -8.20
C LEU A 91 -9.49 9.06 -9.38
N PRO A 92 -9.34 9.76 -10.52
CA PRO A 92 -10.06 9.43 -11.74
C PRO A 92 -9.74 7.99 -12.19
N ALA A 93 -10.62 7.37 -12.99
CA ALA A 93 -10.52 5.95 -13.37
C ALA A 93 -9.18 5.56 -14.04
N ALA A 94 -8.55 6.49 -14.76
CA ALA A 94 -7.25 6.32 -15.39
C ALA A 94 -6.34 7.53 -15.08
N PRO A 95 -5.83 7.65 -13.84
CA PRO A 95 -4.95 8.75 -13.49
C PRO A 95 -3.60 8.53 -14.16
N GLY A 96 -3.00 9.61 -14.66
CA GLY A 96 -1.61 9.58 -15.12
C GLY A 96 -0.69 9.05 -14.01
N ALA A 97 0.34 8.30 -14.38
CA ALA A 97 1.31 7.75 -13.43
C ALA A 97 1.85 8.77 -12.41
N PRO A 98 2.35 9.96 -12.81
CA PRO A 98 2.83 10.95 -11.85
C PRO A 98 1.73 11.50 -10.95
N ALA A 99 0.50 11.68 -11.47
CA ALA A 99 -0.63 12.16 -10.69
C ALA A 99 -1.03 11.16 -9.60
N ALA A 100 -1.06 9.86 -9.93
CA ALA A 100 -1.33 8.82 -8.94
C ALA A 100 -0.22 8.75 -7.87
N VAL A 101 1.05 8.84 -8.26
CA VAL A 101 2.17 8.86 -7.30
C VAL A 101 2.08 10.08 -6.39
N GLY A 102 1.80 11.27 -6.94
CA GLY A 102 1.64 12.51 -6.18
C GLY A 102 0.47 12.44 -5.19
N ALA A 103 -0.68 11.92 -5.61
CA ALA A 103 -1.84 11.77 -4.73
C ALA A 103 -1.56 10.83 -3.54
N PHE A 104 -0.90 9.69 -3.81
CA PHE A 104 -0.48 8.78 -2.74
C PHE A 104 0.60 9.39 -1.84
N ALA A 105 1.53 10.18 -2.38
CA ALA A 105 2.52 10.88 -1.59
C ALA A 105 1.88 11.94 -0.67
N LEU A 106 0.92 12.71 -1.16
CA LEU A 106 0.17 13.68 -0.34
C LEU A 106 -0.63 12.97 0.74
N ALA A 107 -1.36 11.91 0.38
CA ALA A 107 -2.12 11.12 1.34
C ALA A 107 -1.23 10.49 2.42
N GLY A 108 -0.06 9.97 2.03
CA GLY A 108 0.95 9.45 2.95
C GLY A 108 1.53 10.53 3.87
N ALA A 109 1.76 11.74 3.36
CA ALA A 109 2.26 12.85 4.16
C ALA A 109 1.25 13.31 5.21
N VAL A 110 -0.02 13.44 4.82
CA VAL A 110 -1.12 13.77 5.74
C VAL A 110 -1.31 12.69 6.79
N ALA A 111 -1.26 11.41 6.39
CA ALA A 111 -1.35 10.29 7.32
C ALA A 111 -0.17 10.27 8.32
N GLY A 112 1.06 10.49 7.83
CA GLY A 112 2.26 10.59 8.67
C GLY A 112 2.17 11.74 9.67
N TRP A 113 1.69 12.91 9.23
CA TRP A 113 1.41 14.04 10.11
C TRP A 113 0.38 13.69 11.19
N ALA A 114 -0.75 13.09 10.81
CA ALA A 114 -1.85 12.78 11.73
C ALA A 114 -1.45 11.72 12.78
N VAL A 115 -0.68 10.71 12.39
CA VAL A 115 -0.12 9.72 13.32
C VAL A 115 0.76 10.41 14.35
N VAL A 116 1.65 11.31 13.91
CA VAL A 116 2.52 12.03 14.84
C VAL A 116 1.79 13.04 15.70
N ALA A 117 0.79 13.73 15.17
CA ALA A 117 -0.06 14.61 15.97
C ALA A 117 -0.72 13.84 17.12
N THR A 118 -1.20 12.62 16.84
CA THR A 118 -1.81 11.75 17.85
C THR A 118 -0.76 11.28 18.86
N LEU A 119 0.42 10.84 18.38
CA LEU A 119 1.49 10.38 19.26
C LEU A 119 2.03 11.49 20.17
N ALA A 120 2.22 12.71 19.64
CA ALA A 120 2.69 13.87 20.40
C ALA A 120 1.75 14.20 21.57
N GLN A 121 0.42 14.07 21.37
CA GLN A 121 -0.57 14.27 22.43
C GLN A 121 -0.49 13.18 23.51
N THR A 122 -0.22 11.93 23.13
CA THR A 122 -0.22 10.79 24.06
C THR A 122 1.11 10.56 24.80
N ALA A 123 2.24 10.88 24.16
CA ALA A 123 3.58 10.51 24.64
C ALA A 123 4.36 11.67 25.25
N ALA A 124 3.80 12.89 25.25
CA ALA A 124 4.47 14.11 25.71
C ALA A 124 5.90 14.27 25.15
N ALA A 125 6.07 13.93 23.87
CA ALA A 125 7.36 13.91 23.19
C ALA A 125 7.37 14.86 21.99
N ASP A 126 8.51 15.55 21.80
CA ASP A 126 8.72 16.46 20.68
C ASP A 126 9.10 15.69 19.41
N PHE A 127 8.10 15.44 18.57
CA PHE A 127 8.31 14.83 17.26
C PHE A 127 8.39 15.89 16.15
N SER A 128 9.31 15.71 15.20
CA SER A 128 9.36 16.56 14.01
C SER A 128 8.27 16.18 13.01
N PHE A 129 7.17 16.94 13.01
CA PHE A 129 6.05 16.76 12.08
C PHE A 129 6.49 16.77 10.61
N ALA A 130 7.47 17.62 10.26
CA ALA A 130 8.00 17.72 8.90
C ALA A 130 8.67 16.40 8.46
N VAL A 131 9.49 15.80 9.33
CA VAL A 131 10.19 14.54 9.04
C VAL A 131 9.19 13.41 8.82
N TRP A 132 8.18 13.30 9.68
CA TRP A 132 7.20 12.22 9.58
C TRP A 132 6.22 12.38 8.43
N SER A 133 5.87 13.62 8.08
CA SER A 133 5.12 13.93 6.86
C SER A 133 5.93 13.56 5.62
N ALA A 134 7.21 13.95 5.57
CA ALA A 134 8.09 13.61 4.45
C ALA A 134 8.26 12.09 4.32
N LEU A 135 8.49 11.38 5.43
CA LEU A 135 8.62 9.93 5.44
C LEU A 135 7.35 9.26 4.91
N GLY A 136 6.19 9.61 5.47
CA GLY A 136 4.89 9.05 5.04
C GLY A 136 4.64 9.28 3.55
N GLY A 137 4.93 10.48 3.05
CA GLY A 137 4.76 10.80 1.64
C GLY A 137 5.72 10.06 0.71
N VAL A 138 7.01 10.00 1.05
CA VAL A 138 8.00 9.25 0.28
C VAL A 138 7.64 7.77 0.24
N THR A 139 7.26 7.18 1.37
CA THR A 139 6.90 5.75 1.45
C THR A 139 5.67 5.44 0.59
N ALA A 140 4.58 6.20 0.74
CA ALA A 140 3.35 5.96 0.00
C ALA A 140 3.50 6.23 -1.52
N GLY A 141 4.15 7.33 -1.89
CA GLY A 141 4.42 7.66 -3.29
C GLY A 141 5.30 6.59 -3.96
N SER A 142 6.37 6.17 -3.28
CA SER A 142 7.30 5.15 -3.79
C SER A 142 6.63 3.78 -3.94
N ALA A 143 5.80 3.39 -2.97
CA ALA A 143 5.00 2.17 -3.05
C ALA A 143 4.06 2.19 -4.28
N ARG A 144 3.43 3.34 -4.56
CA ARG A 144 2.56 3.50 -5.74
C ARG A 144 3.36 3.45 -7.04
N ALA A 145 4.50 4.13 -7.11
CA ALA A 145 5.38 4.11 -8.28
C ALA A 145 5.87 2.70 -8.60
N TRP A 146 6.26 1.94 -7.57
CA TRP A 146 6.68 0.55 -7.72
C TRP A 146 5.52 -0.35 -8.20
N ALA A 147 4.33 -0.20 -7.62
CA ALA A 147 3.15 -0.96 -8.02
C ALA A 147 2.82 -0.74 -9.50
N GLN A 148 2.89 0.50 -10.00
CA GLN A 148 2.65 0.79 -11.42
C GLN A 148 3.68 0.14 -12.35
N ARG A 149 4.98 0.21 -12.02
CA ARG A 149 6.04 -0.45 -12.80
C ARG A 149 5.83 -1.97 -12.89
N SER A 150 5.40 -2.60 -11.79
CA SER A 150 5.16 -4.04 -11.76
C SER A 150 4.00 -4.48 -12.67
N VAL A 151 2.96 -3.65 -12.80
CA VAL A 151 1.81 -3.91 -13.68
C VAL A 151 2.20 -3.76 -15.15
N VAL A 152 2.95 -2.71 -15.49
CA VAL A 152 3.44 -2.47 -16.86
C VAL A 152 4.30 -3.65 -17.33
N ARG A 153 5.29 -4.07 -16.53
CA ARG A 153 6.15 -5.22 -16.86
C ARG A 153 5.39 -6.53 -17.04
N ARG A 154 4.30 -6.75 -16.30
CA ARG A 154 3.47 -7.95 -16.45
C ARG A 154 2.64 -7.93 -17.74
N ARG A 155 2.20 -6.75 -18.18
CA ARG A 155 1.47 -6.59 -19.46
C ARG A 155 2.40 -6.87 -20.63
N GLU A 156 3.61 -6.32 -20.61
CA GLU A 156 4.64 -6.57 -21.63
C GLU A 156 4.95 -8.06 -21.78
N ARG A 157 5.11 -8.78 -20.66
CA ARG A 157 5.36 -10.25 -20.67
C ARG A 157 4.19 -11.13 -21.11
N ARG A 158 2.98 -10.59 -21.21
CA ARG A 158 1.79 -11.32 -21.65
C ARG A 158 1.39 -11.00 -23.09
N GLY A 159 1.90 -9.90 -23.63
CA GLY A 159 1.71 -9.49 -25.03
C GLY A 159 2.90 -9.82 -25.94
N ALA A 160 3.93 -10.47 -25.40
CA ALA A 160 5.07 -11.05 -26.11
C ALA A 160 5.00 -12.57 -26.00
#